data_AF-A0A9X9CAD2-F1
#
_entry.id   AF-A0A9X9CAD2-F1
#
_cell.length_a   1.000
_cell.length_b   1.000
_cell.length_c   1.000
_cell.angle_alpha   90.00
_cell.angle_beta   90.00
_cell.angle_gamma   90.00
#
_symmetry.space_group_name_H-M   'P 1'
#
loop_
_entity.id
_entity.type
_entity.pdbx_description
1 polymer ?
#
loop_
_entity_poly.entity_id
_entity_poly.type
_entity_poly.pdbx_seq_one_letter_code
_entity_poly.pdbx_strand_id
1 'polypeptide(L)'
;MTNKIPRKTLKRIEEDIENNNLGKARDRLHGLIFTYPNELHLRKQLGDIYYKLQYPEMAGRYWYLEEHKTDIMHESCLLFEKSRGNSPHHIARALKFKGDSNHIKGLHKDQPLSSVQKKVAEELIYEYKETWQDKLVPFGCLALLASLLFSAIVGLFTIWNWIF
;
A
#
# COMPACT_ATOMS: atom_id res chain seq x y z
N MET A 1 2.58 0.19 24.05
CA MET A 1 1.90 1.50 24.01
C MET A 1 0.88 1.45 22.88
N THR A 2 -0.42 1.52 23.18
CA THR A 2 -1.44 1.68 22.13
C THR A 2 -1.33 3.10 21.59
N ASN A 3 -0.65 3.26 20.45
CA ASN A 3 -0.62 4.55 19.76
C ASN A 3 -2.07 4.87 19.39
N LYS A 4 -2.64 5.89 20.02
CA LYS A 4 -3.96 6.41 19.66
C LYS A 4 -3.84 7.26 18.41
N ILE A 5 -4.84 7.18 17.53
CA ILE A 5 -4.90 8.01 16.32
C ILE A 5 -5.00 9.49 16.75
N PRO A 6 -4.26 10.43 16.14
CA PRO A 6 -4.27 11.82 16.57
C PRO A 6 -5.62 12.46 16.19
N ARG A 7 -6.41 12.85 17.20
CA ARG A 7 -7.74 13.49 17.01
C ARG A 7 -7.70 14.70 16.08
N LYS A 8 -6.64 15.51 16.17
CA LYS A 8 -6.44 16.68 15.30
C LYS A 8 -6.36 16.30 13.82
N THR A 9 -5.73 15.16 13.50
CA THR A 9 -5.61 14.70 12.11
C THR A 9 -6.94 14.17 11.59
N LEU A 10 -7.69 13.42 12.42
CA LEU A 10 -9.04 12.95 12.07
C LEU A 10 -9.97 14.13 11.77
N LYS A 11 -9.99 15.13 12.64
CA LYS A 11 -10.82 16.33 12.43
C LYS A 11 -10.48 17.04 11.10
N ARG A 12 -9.19 17.15 10.75
CA ARG A 12 -8.79 17.75 9.47
C ARG A 12 -9.22 16.93 8.26
N ILE A 13 -9.25 15.59 8.39
CA ILE A 13 -9.75 14.71 7.33
C ILE A 13 -11.25 14.92 7.15
N GLU A 14 -12.02 15.01 8.24
CA GLU A 14 -13.46 15.31 8.21
C GLU A 14 -13.70 16.68 7.54
N GLU A 15 -13.01 17.73 7.99
CA GLU A 15 -13.08 19.07 7.39
C GLU A 15 -12.71 19.05 5.89
N ASP A 16 -11.67 18.31 5.50
CA ASP A 16 -11.28 18.17 4.09
C ASP A 16 -12.38 17.45 3.28
N ILE A 17 -13.06 16.44 3.84
CA ILE A 17 -14.17 15.72 3.18
C ILE A 17 -15.41 16.62 3.05
N GLU A 18 -15.79 17.32 4.11
CA GLU A 18 -16.94 18.25 4.13
C GLU A 18 -16.77 19.38 3.10
N ASN A 19 -15.55 19.88 2.94
CA ASN A 19 -15.20 20.89 1.95
C ASN A 19 -14.92 20.33 0.54
N ASN A 20 -15.23 19.05 0.30
CA ASN A 20 -14.98 18.33 -0.96
C ASN A 20 -13.50 18.32 -1.43
N ASN A 21 -12.55 18.55 -0.51
CA ASN A 21 -11.11 18.48 -0.74
C ASN A 21 -10.60 17.02 -0.64
N LEU A 22 -11.21 16.12 -1.40
CA LEU A 22 -11.00 14.67 -1.31
C LEU A 22 -9.53 14.24 -1.52
N GLY A 23 -8.77 14.96 -2.35
CA GLY A 23 -7.35 14.72 -2.54
C GLY A 23 -6.52 14.92 -1.26
N LYS A 24 -6.80 15.98 -0.49
CA LYS A 24 -6.12 16.24 0.79
C LYS A 24 -6.49 15.21 1.84
N ALA A 25 -7.78 14.87 1.94
CA ALA A 25 -8.27 13.83 2.84
C ALA A 25 -7.60 12.47 2.54
N ARG A 26 -7.52 12.09 1.25
CA ARG A 26 -6.82 10.89 0.76
C ARG A 26 -5.36 10.87 1.23
N ASP A 27 -4.61 11.94 1.00
CA ASP A 27 -3.18 11.99 1.31
C ASP A 27 -2.91 11.89 2.82
N ARG A 28 -3.76 12.50 3.65
CA ARG A 28 -3.71 12.34 5.12
C ARG A 28 -4.00 10.91 5.56
N LEU A 29 -5.02 10.27 4.98
CA LEU A 29 -5.41 8.90 5.32
C LEU A 29 -4.30 7.89 4.98
N HIS A 30 -3.58 8.08 3.87
CA HIS A 30 -2.40 7.25 3.58
C HIS A 30 -1.36 7.29 4.70
N GLY A 31 -1.07 8.47 5.23
CA GLY A 31 -0.14 8.64 6.35
C GLY A 31 -0.63 7.94 7.62
N LEU A 32 -1.93 8.03 7.90
CA LEU A 32 -2.52 7.33 9.05
C LEU A 32 -2.52 5.81 8.88
N ILE A 33 -2.90 5.27 7.72
CA ILE A 33 -2.89 3.81 7.47
C ILE A 33 -1.49 3.22 7.61
N PHE A 34 -0.45 3.96 7.21
CA PHE A 34 0.92 3.53 7.41
C PHE A 34 1.32 3.45 8.89
N THR A 35 0.88 4.44 9.68
CA THR A 35 1.22 4.56 11.11
C THR A 35 0.36 3.65 11.99
N TYR A 36 -0.90 3.44 11.60
CA TYR A 36 -1.93 2.69 12.33
C TYR A 36 -2.49 1.58 11.43
N PRO A 37 -1.67 0.58 11.04
CA PRO A 37 -2.08 -0.39 10.04
C PRO A 37 -3.21 -1.33 10.50
N ASN A 38 -3.41 -1.50 11.82
CA ASN A 38 -4.48 -2.30 12.40
C ASN A 38 -5.85 -1.62 12.38
N GLU A 39 -5.89 -0.31 12.15
CA GLU A 39 -7.11 0.47 12.17
C GLU A 39 -7.81 0.38 10.80
N LEU A 40 -8.45 -0.76 10.53
CA LEU A 40 -9.04 -1.09 9.22
C LEU A 40 -10.10 -0.09 8.76
N HIS A 41 -10.79 0.58 9.70
CA HIS A 41 -11.74 1.65 9.38
C HIS A 41 -11.10 2.80 8.59
N LEU A 42 -9.81 3.08 8.78
CA LEU A 42 -9.08 4.08 8.01
C LEU A 42 -8.92 3.65 6.54
N ARG A 43 -8.67 2.36 6.31
CA ARG A 43 -8.63 1.79 4.96
C ARG A 43 -10.00 1.88 4.31
N LYS A 44 -11.07 1.53 5.05
CA LYS A 44 -12.44 1.69 4.56
C LYS A 44 -12.73 3.12 4.11
N GLN A 45 -12.45 4.10 4.96
CA GLN A 45 -12.66 5.52 4.65
C GLN A 45 -11.84 5.98 3.43
N LEU A 46 -10.61 5.48 3.28
CA LEU A 46 -9.81 5.75 2.08
C LEU A 46 -10.42 5.12 0.82
N GLY A 47 -10.98 3.91 0.93
CA GLY A 47 -11.75 3.28 -0.13
C GLY A 47 -12.95 4.12 -0.55
N ASP A 48 -13.71 4.63 0.42
CA ASP A 48 -14.86 5.52 0.17
C ASP A 48 -14.46 6.77 -0.63
N ILE A 49 -13.30 7.37 -0.30
CA ILE A 49 -12.77 8.52 -1.03
C ILE A 49 -12.38 8.15 -2.46
N TYR A 50 -11.68 7.03 -2.68
CA TYR A 50 -11.33 6.60 -4.03
C TYR A 50 -12.56 6.31 -4.88
N TYR A 51 -13.61 5.74 -4.28
CA TYR A 51 -14.87 5.50 -4.99
C TYR A 51 -15.55 6.82 -5.38
N LYS A 52 -15.63 7.80 -4.46
CA LYS A 52 -16.13 9.15 -4.77
C LYS A 52 -15.32 9.82 -5.90
N LEU A 53 -14.01 9.61 -5.91
CA LEU A 53 -13.11 10.07 -6.97
C LEU A 53 -13.19 9.26 -8.27
N GLN A 54 -14.13 8.32 -8.41
CA GLN A 54 -14.33 7.47 -9.60
C GLN A 54 -13.15 6.52 -9.90
N TYR A 55 -12.47 6.03 -8.86
CA TYR A 55 -11.42 5.01 -8.96
C TYR A 55 -11.83 3.71 -8.24
N PRO A 56 -12.79 2.94 -8.79
CA PRO A 56 -13.34 1.76 -8.13
C PRO A 56 -12.32 0.64 -7.91
N GLU A 57 -11.35 0.43 -8.82
CA GLU A 57 -10.24 -0.51 -8.60
C GLU A 57 -9.45 -0.16 -7.34
N MET A 58 -9.10 1.13 -7.18
CA MET A 58 -8.36 1.60 -6.01
C MET A 58 -9.22 1.55 -4.75
N ALA A 59 -10.53 1.83 -4.85
CA ALA A 59 -11.45 1.66 -3.74
C ALA A 59 -11.46 0.19 -3.26
N GLY A 60 -11.57 -0.75 -4.20
CA GLY A 60 -11.52 -2.19 -3.93
C GLY A 60 -10.25 -2.63 -3.22
N ARG A 61 -9.09 -2.08 -3.60
CA ARG A 61 -7.83 -2.33 -2.89
C ARG A 61 -7.89 -1.98 -1.40
N TYR A 62 -8.52 -0.86 -1.04
CA TYR A 62 -8.59 -0.44 0.37
C TYR A 62 -9.75 -1.09 1.13
N TRP A 63 -10.85 -1.40 0.46
CA TRP A 63 -11.95 -2.17 1.04
C TRP A 63 -11.69 -3.68 1.13
N TYR A 64 -10.60 -4.19 0.55
CA TYR A 64 -10.31 -5.62 0.50
C TYR A 64 -10.38 -6.32 1.87
N LEU A 65 -9.91 -5.62 2.90
CA LEU A 65 -9.87 -6.08 4.29
C LEU A 65 -11.05 -5.55 5.13
N GLU A 66 -12.10 -5.03 4.51
CA GLU A 66 -13.34 -4.67 5.21
C GLU A 66 -14.11 -5.94 5.60
N GLU A 67 -14.62 -6.01 6.83
CA GLU A 67 -15.33 -7.18 7.34
C GLU A 67 -16.71 -7.30 6.69
N HIS A 68 -17.44 -6.17 6.63
CA HIS A 68 -18.81 -6.13 6.15
C HIS A 68 -18.88 -5.37 4.83
N LYS A 69 -18.57 -6.08 3.75
CA LYS A 69 -18.60 -5.53 2.38
C LYS A 69 -20.03 -5.41 1.87
N THR A 70 -20.34 -4.26 1.28
CA THR A 70 -21.51 -4.08 0.42
C THR A 70 -21.28 -4.68 -0.96
N ASP A 71 -22.32 -4.80 -1.77
CA ASP A 71 -22.21 -5.31 -3.15
C ASP A 71 -21.22 -4.48 -3.99
N ILE A 72 -21.26 -3.14 -3.85
CA ILE A 72 -20.33 -2.22 -4.52
C ILE A 72 -18.88 -2.47 -4.08
N MET A 73 -18.65 -2.75 -2.79
CA MET A 73 -17.32 -3.06 -2.28
C MET A 73 -16.82 -4.39 -2.86
N HIS A 74 -17.69 -5.39 -2.96
CA HIS A 74 -17.36 -6.67 -3.58
C HIS A 74 -16.99 -6.52 -5.05
N GLU A 75 -17.79 -5.82 -5.84
CA GLU A 75 -17.49 -5.54 -7.25
C GLU A 75 -16.17 -4.80 -7.43
N SER A 76 -15.92 -3.79 -6.58
CA SER A 76 -14.67 -3.03 -6.58
C SER A 76 -13.46 -3.91 -6.24
N CYS A 77 -13.61 -4.83 -5.27
CA CYS A 77 -12.56 -5.82 -4.95
C CYS A 77 -12.27 -6.73 -6.15
N LEU A 78 -13.29 -7.21 -6.87
CA LEU A 78 -13.09 -8.03 -8.07
C LEU A 78 -12.35 -7.27 -9.18
N LEU A 79 -12.65 -5.97 -9.37
CA LEU A 79 -11.90 -5.12 -10.30
C LEU A 79 -10.43 -5.01 -9.90
N PHE A 80 -10.16 -4.81 -8.61
CA PHE A 80 -8.80 -4.81 -8.09
C PHE A 80 -8.10 -6.15 -8.30
N GLU A 81 -8.72 -7.28 -7.97
CA GLU A 81 -8.14 -8.62 -8.20
C GLU A 81 -7.78 -8.83 -9.67
N LYS A 82 -8.70 -8.48 -10.58
CA LYS A 82 -8.50 -8.56 -12.02
C LYS A 82 -7.33 -7.69 -12.49
N SER A 83 -7.18 -6.47 -11.95
CA SER A 83 -6.04 -5.58 -12.26
C SER A 83 -4.68 -6.17 -11.86
N ARG A 84 -4.67 -7.11 -10.90
CA ARG A 84 -3.47 -7.82 -10.43
C ARG A 84 -3.31 -9.20 -11.07
N GLY A 85 -4.11 -9.50 -12.10
CA GLY A 85 -4.11 -10.78 -12.81
C GLY A 85 -4.65 -11.93 -11.96
N ASN A 86 -5.50 -11.64 -10.96
CA ASN A 86 -6.02 -12.63 -10.00
C ASN A 86 -4.92 -13.44 -9.28
N SER A 87 -3.69 -12.92 -9.24
CA SER A 87 -2.54 -13.56 -8.59
C SER A 87 -2.58 -13.25 -7.09
N PRO A 88 -2.77 -14.26 -6.20
CA PRO A 88 -2.83 -14.03 -4.76
C PRO A 88 -1.60 -13.30 -4.22
N HIS A 89 -0.42 -13.69 -4.70
CA HIS A 89 0.85 -13.07 -4.33
C HIS A 89 0.92 -11.58 -4.71
N HIS A 90 0.53 -11.23 -5.94
CA HIS A 90 0.51 -9.83 -6.37
C HIS A 90 -0.53 -8.99 -5.62
N ILE A 91 -1.70 -9.57 -5.34
CA ILE A 91 -2.76 -8.94 -4.55
C ILE A 91 -2.26 -8.66 -3.13
N ALA A 92 -1.75 -9.68 -2.43
CA ALA A 92 -1.22 -9.55 -1.07
C ALA A 92 -0.12 -8.46 -0.99
N ARG A 93 0.84 -8.49 -1.94
CA ARG A 93 1.90 -7.48 -2.03
C ARG A 93 1.36 -6.08 -2.30
N ALA A 94 0.34 -5.96 -3.15
CA ALA A 94 -0.30 -4.67 -3.44
C ALA A 94 -1.08 -4.12 -2.25
N LEU A 95 -1.69 -4.96 -1.40
CA LEU A 95 -2.40 -4.51 -0.20
C LEU A 95 -1.48 -3.84 0.83
N LYS A 96 -0.17 -4.17 0.81
CA LYS A 96 0.87 -3.62 1.69
C LYS A 96 0.40 -3.54 3.15
N PHE A 97 -0.32 -4.58 3.61
CA PHE A 97 -0.82 -4.61 4.98
C PHE A 97 0.35 -4.91 5.92
N LYS A 98 0.55 -4.02 6.89
CA LYS A 98 1.62 -4.12 7.90
C LYS A 98 1.07 -4.29 9.32
N GLY A 99 -0.22 -4.62 9.44
CA GLY A 99 -0.88 -4.83 10.71
C GLY A 99 -0.69 -6.27 11.20
N ASP A 100 -1.20 -6.56 12.38
CA ASP A 100 -1.27 -7.91 12.92
C ASP A 100 -2.20 -8.77 12.06
N SER A 101 -1.65 -9.86 11.54
CA SER A 101 -2.35 -10.89 10.78
C SER A 101 -3.58 -11.47 11.47
N ASN A 102 -3.66 -11.40 12.81
CA ASN A 102 -4.84 -11.84 13.56
C ASN A 102 -6.10 -11.03 13.21
N HIS A 103 -5.95 -9.77 12.83
CA HIS A 103 -7.08 -8.97 12.34
C HIS A 103 -7.60 -9.49 11.00
N ILE A 104 -6.78 -10.18 10.20
CA ILE A 104 -7.19 -10.76 8.91
C ILE A 104 -7.91 -12.09 9.08
N LYS A 105 -7.52 -12.90 10.07
CA LYS A 105 -8.13 -14.21 10.35
C LYS A 105 -9.63 -14.13 10.69
N GLY A 106 -10.09 -12.98 11.21
CA GLY A 106 -11.49 -12.74 11.58
C GLY A 106 -12.39 -12.33 10.40
N LEU A 107 -11.86 -11.58 9.44
CA LEU A 107 -12.59 -10.91 8.34
C LEU A 107 -13.34 -11.85 7.38
N HIS A 108 -13.13 -13.16 7.51
CA HIS A 108 -13.45 -14.14 6.49
C HIS A 108 -14.31 -15.30 7.02
N LYS A 109 -14.83 -15.18 8.25
CA LYS A 109 -15.67 -16.23 8.87
C LYS A 109 -17.10 -16.27 8.30
N ASP A 110 -17.65 -15.13 7.90
CA ASP A 110 -19.10 -15.00 7.66
C ASP A 110 -19.49 -14.87 6.17
N GLN A 111 -18.53 -14.85 5.24
CA GLN A 111 -18.80 -14.80 3.80
C GLN A 111 -18.04 -15.89 3.03
N PRO A 112 -18.68 -16.56 2.05
CA PRO A 112 -18.01 -17.56 1.22
C PRO A 112 -16.94 -16.88 0.35
N LEU A 113 -15.68 -16.95 0.78
CA LEU A 113 -14.56 -16.41 0.02
C LEU A 113 -14.35 -17.16 -1.29
N SER A 114 -13.95 -16.40 -2.32
CA SER A 114 -13.37 -16.99 -3.52
C SER A 114 -12.05 -17.72 -3.20
N SER A 115 -11.65 -18.65 -4.07
CA SER A 115 -10.37 -19.36 -3.93
C SER A 115 -9.17 -18.40 -3.96
N VAL A 116 -9.28 -17.28 -4.68
CA VAL A 116 -8.25 -16.22 -4.73
C VAL A 116 -8.15 -15.53 -3.37
N GLN A 117 -9.27 -15.08 -2.80
CA GLN A 117 -9.29 -14.38 -1.52
C GLN A 117 -8.75 -15.21 -0.36
N LYS A 118 -9.04 -16.52 -0.34
CA LYS A 118 -8.47 -17.45 0.65
C LYS A 118 -6.94 -17.49 0.58
N LYS A 119 -6.39 -17.65 -0.62
CA LYS A 119 -4.94 -17.65 -0.84
C LYS A 119 -4.30 -16.30 -0.51
N VAL A 120 -4.99 -15.19 -0.80
CA VAL A 120 -4.51 -13.85 -0.41
C VAL A 120 -4.42 -13.73 1.11
N ALA A 121 -5.43 -14.21 1.85
CA ALA A 121 -5.40 -14.22 3.30
C ALA A 121 -4.25 -15.09 3.83
N GLU A 122 -4.03 -16.27 3.24
CA GLU A 122 -2.88 -17.13 3.56
C GLU A 122 -1.54 -16.41 3.33
N GLU A 123 -1.35 -15.75 2.19
CA GLU A 123 -0.15 -14.96 1.85
C GLU A 123 0.06 -13.76 2.80
N LEU A 124 -1.01 -13.15 3.32
CA LEU A 124 -0.91 -12.06 4.30
C LEU A 124 -0.62 -12.55 5.73
N ILE A 125 -1.08 -13.76 6.07
CA ILE A 125 -0.85 -14.38 7.38
C ILE A 125 0.54 -15.00 7.46
N TYR A 126 1.00 -15.60 6.36
CA TYR A 126 2.37 -16.09 6.24
C TYR A 126 3.27 -14.86 6.21
N GLU A 127 3.84 -14.53 7.36
CA GLU A 127 4.64 -13.33 7.61
C GLU A 127 5.57 -13.08 6.43
N TYR A 128 5.23 -12.11 5.59
CA TYR A 128 6.03 -11.74 4.43
C TYR A 128 7.36 -11.18 4.96
N LYS A 129 8.33 -12.06 5.11
CA LYS A 129 9.75 -11.71 5.23
C LYS A 129 10.12 -11.16 3.86
N GLU A 130 10.40 -9.86 3.78
CA GLU A 130 10.96 -9.24 2.57
C GLU A 130 12.01 -10.18 1.95
N THR A 131 11.73 -10.67 0.75
CA THR A 131 12.63 -11.57 0.04
C THR A 131 13.89 -10.79 -0.34
N TRP A 132 15.08 -11.37 -0.16
CA TRP A 132 16.36 -10.72 -0.45
C TRP A 132 16.46 -10.05 -1.83
N GLN A 133 15.69 -10.54 -2.82
CA GLN A 133 15.59 -9.96 -4.16
C GLN A 133 15.09 -8.52 -4.19
N ASP A 134 14.15 -8.14 -3.32
CA ASP A 134 13.61 -6.78 -3.27
C ASP A 134 14.61 -5.77 -2.69
N LYS A 135 15.58 -6.25 -1.89
CA LYS A 135 16.71 -5.44 -1.44
C LYS A 135 17.78 -5.31 -2.51
N LEU A 136 17.97 -6.28 -3.40
CA LEU A 136 19.02 -6.24 -4.42
C LEU A 136 18.82 -5.15 -5.49
N VAL A 137 17.58 -4.83 -5.85
CA VAL A 137 17.26 -3.81 -6.87
C VAL A 137 17.79 -2.41 -6.49
N PRO A 138 17.50 -1.86 -5.28
CA PRO A 138 18.04 -0.57 -4.88
C PRO A 138 19.57 -0.59 -4.69
N PHE A 139 20.15 -1.70 -4.20
CA PHE A 139 21.60 -1.85 -4.09
C PHE A 139 22.31 -1.83 -5.46
N GLY A 140 21.73 -2.52 -6.46
CA GLY A 140 22.26 -2.51 -7.83
C GLY A 140 22.22 -1.12 -8.47
N CYS A 141 21.11 -0.37 -8.26
CA CYS A 141 20.99 0.99 -8.78
C CYS A 141 21.99 1.95 -8.12
N LEU A 142 22.19 1.83 -6.80
CA LEU A 142 23.16 2.64 -6.06
C LEU A 142 24.60 2.34 -6.49
N ALA A 143 24.95 1.07 -6.72
CA ALA A 143 26.28 0.66 -7.18
C ALA A 143 26.60 1.17 -8.59
N LEU A 144 25.63 1.12 -9.51
CA LEU A 144 25.76 1.70 -10.85
C LEU A 144 26.02 3.21 -10.81
N LEU A 145 25.27 3.92 -9.97
CA LEU A 145 25.40 5.37 -9.81
C LEU A 145 26.76 5.74 -9.21
N ALA A 146 27.22 5.00 -8.21
CA ALA A 146 28.57 5.15 -7.64
C ALA A 146 29.68 4.90 -8.67
N SER A 147 29.53 3.87 -9.52
CA SER A 147 30.49 3.54 -10.59
C SER A 147 30.60 4.65 -11.65
N LEU A 148 29.46 5.24 -12.05
CA LEU A 148 29.43 6.37 -12.99
C LEU A 148 30.12 7.60 -12.41
N LEU A 149 29.85 7.93 -11.15
CA LEU A 149 30.50 9.05 -10.45
C LEU A 149 32.01 8.82 -10.32
N PHE A 150 32.44 7.61 -9.96
CA PHE A 150 33.85 7.26 -9.87
C PHE A 150 34.56 7.41 -11.23
N SER A 151 33.95 6.89 -12.29
CA SER A 151 34.49 7.00 -13.66
C SER A 151 34.62 8.45 -14.12
N ALA A 152 33.64 9.30 -13.78
CA ALA A 152 33.70 10.74 -14.10
C ALA A 152 34.85 11.44 -13.34
N ILE A 153 35.04 11.13 -12.05
CA ILE A 153 36.13 11.69 -11.24
C ILE A 153 37.49 11.27 -11.80
N VAL A 154 37.68 9.98 -12.10
CA VAL A 154 38.94 9.47 -12.70
C VAL A 154 39.20 10.12 -14.06
N GLY A 155 38.16 10.29 -14.88
CA GLY A 155 38.26 11.00 -16.16
C GLY A 155 38.76 12.44 -15.99
N LEU A 156 38.19 13.19 -15.04
CA LEU A 156 38.62 14.57 -14.73
C LEU A 156 40.07 14.63 -14.24
N PHE A 157 40.47 13.74 -13.34
CA PHE A 157 41.86 13.66 -12.87
C PHE A 157 42.85 13.33 -14.00
N THR A 158 42.47 12.42 -14.89
CA THR A 158 43.31 12.02 -16.02
C THR A 158 43.51 13.18 -17.00
N ILE A 159 42.45 13.92 -17.31
CA ILE A 159 42.52 15.10 -18.19
C ILE A 159 43.36 16.21 -17.54
N TRP A 160 43.17 16.47 -16.25
CA TRP A 160 43.96 17.47 -15.53
C TRP A 160 45.46 17.13 -15.61
N ASN A 161 45.86 15.91 -15.25
CA ASN A 161 47.25 15.47 -15.26
C ASN A 161 47.89 15.43 -16.67
N TRP A 162 47.08 15.53 -17.73
CA TRP A 162 47.57 15.60 -19.11
C TRP A 162 47.75 17.04 -19.60
N ILE A 163 46.94 17.98 -19.08
CA ILE A 163 46.96 19.40 -19.45
C ILE A 163 47.96 20.20 -18.61
N PHE A 164 48.13 19.85 -17.34
CA PHE A 164 49.02 20.53 -16.38
C PHE A 164 50.16 19.61 -15.96
#